data_AF-A0A4Q1FWQ6-F1
#
_entry.id   AF-A0A4Q1FWQ6-F1
#
_cell.length_a   1.000
_cell.length_b   1.000
_cell.length_c   1.000
_cell.angle_alpha   90.00
_cell.angle_beta   90.00
_cell.angle_gamma   90.00
#
_symmetry.space_group_name_H-M   'P 1'
#
loop_
_entity.id
_entity.type
_entity.pdbx_description
1 polymer ?
#
loop_
_entity_poly.entity_id
_entity_poly.type
_entity_poly.pdbx_seq_one_letter_code
_entity_poly.pdbx_strand_id
1 'polypeptide(L)'
;MRNPPNLSIRQLEYIIGCYCLAHKDLVDADFISLPMDELHKRMPYHSAQIAQLRSEIFLLSIELHQHAIMANAKHVRNNLNLFFEMLSGYTSVQENIVSNLWSTFFLCVPVVSTTLASVSRLFPNKEKDQIGWLLIDEAGQATP
;
A
#
# COMPACT_ATOMS: atom_id res chain seq x y z
N MET A 1 -11.52 -14.74 -18.03
CA MET A 1 -10.07 -14.47 -18.10
C MET A 1 -9.84 -13.53 -19.28
N ARG A 2 -9.25 -12.34 -19.06
CA ARG A 2 -8.81 -11.48 -20.18
C ARG A 2 -7.71 -12.23 -20.93
N ASN A 3 -7.78 -12.28 -22.26
CA ASN A 3 -6.68 -12.77 -23.08
C ASN A 3 -5.40 -12.00 -22.71
N PRO A 4 -4.22 -12.65 -22.67
CA PRO A 4 -2.97 -11.93 -22.53
C PRO A 4 -2.91 -10.85 -23.63
N PRO A 5 -2.36 -9.66 -23.32
CA PRO A 5 -2.18 -8.65 -24.35
C PRO A 5 -1.36 -9.29 -25.50
N ASN A 6 -1.88 -9.21 -26.73
CA ASN A 6 -1.14 -9.64 -27.93
C ASN A 6 0.02 -8.66 -28.17
N LEU A 7 1.07 -8.79 -27.36
CA LEU A 7 2.32 -8.06 -27.52
C LEU A 7 3.11 -8.71 -28.65
N SER A 8 3.58 -7.91 -29.58
CA SER A 8 4.52 -8.37 -30.59
C SER A 8 5.84 -8.81 -29.93
N ILE A 9 6.58 -9.71 -30.59
CA ILE A 9 7.91 -10.17 -30.14
C ILE A 9 8.83 -8.98 -29.81
N ARG A 10 8.79 -7.92 -30.64
CA ARG A 10 9.56 -6.70 -30.42
C ARG A 10 9.18 -5.96 -29.13
N GLN A 11 7.90 -5.95 -28.76
CA GLN A 11 7.45 -5.33 -27.52
C GLN A 11 7.89 -6.16 -26.30
N LEU A 12 7.86 -7.49 -26.40
CA LEU A 12 8.35 -8.37 -25.34
C LEU A 12 9.86 -8.20 -25.14
N GLU A 13 10.65 -8.24 -26.21
CA GLU A 13 12.09 -7.98 -26.17
C GLU A 13 12.42 -6.60 -25.59
N TYR A 14 11.65 -5.57 -25.96
CA TYR A 14 11.78 -4.24 -25.39
C TYR A 14 11.55 -4.22 -23.88
N ILE A 15 10.45 -4.82 -23.40
CA ILE A 15 10.12 -4.83 -21.97
C ILE A 15 11.16 -5.64 -21.18
N ILE A 16 11.60 -6.79 -21.71
CA ILE A 16 12.66 -7.61 -21.11
C ILE A 16 13.95 -6.80 -20.98
N GLY A 17 14.39 -6.17 -22.06
CA GLY A 17 15.64 -5.42 -22.11
C GLY A 17 15.62 -4.15 -21.27
N CYS A 18 14.54 -3.36 -21.35
CA CYS A 18 14.44 -2.09 -20.64
C CYS A 18 14.21 -2.25 -19.14
N TYR A 19 13.48 -3.29 -18.73
CA TYR A 19 13.09 -3.48 -17.34
C TYR A 19 13.76 -4.69 -16.68
N CYS A 20 14.74 -5.34 -17.33
CA CYS A 20 15.43 -6.51 -16.78
C CYS A 20 14.47 -7.59 -16.25
N LEU A 21 13.39 -7.88 -16.99
CA LEU A 21 12.48 -8.97 -16.65
C LEU A 21 13.12 -10.32 -16.97
N ALA A 22 12.90 -11.32 -16.11
CA ALA A 22 13.22 -12.69 -16.47
C ALA A 22 12.17 -13.20 -17.47
N HIS A 23 12.59 -13.95 -18.49
CA HIS A 23 11.66 -14.50 -19.49
C HIS A 23 10.58 -15.39 -18.84
N LYS A 24 10.91 -16.08 -17.75
CA LYS A 24 9.98 -16.92 -16.97
C LYS A 24 8.86 -16.14 -16.28
N ASP A 25 9.04 -14.84 -16.08
CA ASP A 25 8.12 -13.99 -15.33
C ASP A 25 7.24 -13.13 -16.25
N LEU A 26 7.40 -13.26 -17.57
CA LEU A 26 6.49 -12.66 -18.55
C LEU A 26 5.17 -13.42 -18.56
N VAL A 27 4.07 -12.67 -18.56
CA VAL A 27 2.72 -13.25 -18.67
C VAL A 27 2.35 -13.40 -20.14
N ASP A 28 2.90 -14.43 -20.77
CA ASP A 28 2.62 -14.84 -22.15
C ASP A 28 1.68 -16.07 -22.20
N ALA A 29 1.50 -16.64 -23.40
CA ALA A 29 0.66 -17.82 -23.58
C ALA A 29 1.17 -19.03 -22.78
N ASP A 30 2.50 -19.21 -22.72
CA ASP A 30 3.12 -20.30 -21.99
C ASP A 30 2.90 -20.15 -20.49
N PHE A 31 3.06 -18.93 -19.96
CA PHE A 31 2.79 -18.60 -18.56
C PHE A 31 1.37 -18.97 -18.12
N ILE A 32 0.36 -18.62 -18.92
CA ILE A 32 -1.05 -18.87 -18.60
C ILE A 32 -1.38 -20.36 -18.68
N SER A 33 -0.67 -21.11 -19.51
CA SER A 33 -0.85 -22.56 -19.66
C SER A 33 -0.19 -23.40 -18.56
N LEU A 34 0.57 -22.78 -17.66
CA LEU A 34 1.24 -23.48 -16.55
C LEU A 34 0.21 -24.13 -15.60
N PRO A 35 0.52 -25.34 -15.07
CA PRO A 35 -0.20 -25.91 -13.94
C PRO A 35 -0.26 -24.93 -12.76
N MET A 36 -1.37 -24.94 -12.02
CA MET A 36 -1.64 -23.96 -10.97
C MET A 36 -0.54 -23.93 -9.87
N ASP A 37 -0.01 -25.09 -9.52
CA ASP A 37 1.05 -25.26 -8.51
C ASP A 37 2.40 -24.66 -8.95
N GLU A 38 2.66 -24.59 -10.26
CA GLU A 38 3.81 -23.88 -10.82
C GLU A 38 3.53 -22.39 -10.99
N LEU A 39 2.33 -22.04 -11.45
CA LEU A 39 1.91 -20.65 -11.65
C LEU A 39 2.00 -19.85 -10.36
N HIS A 40 1.56 -20.43 -9.22
CA HIS A 40 1.65 -19.82 -7.90
C HIS A 40 3.09 -19.55 -7.41
N LYS A 41 4.10 -20.16 -8.03
CA LYS A 41 5.53 -19.94 -7.71
C LYS A 41 6.18 -18.88 -8.60
N ARG A 42 5.49 -18.40 -9.64
CA ARG A 42 6.00 -17.37 -10.54
C ARG A 42 5.76 -15.98 -9.95
N MET A 43 6.52 -14.99 -10.43
CA MET A 43 6.35 -13.59 -10.05
C MET A 43 6.00 -12.76 -11.29
N PRO A 44 4.70 -12.67 -11.66
CA PRO A 44 4.26 -11.98 -12.88
C PRO A 44 4.87 -10.58 -13.01
N TYR A 45 5.51 -10.31 -14.16
CA TYR A 45 6.16 -9.04 -14.49
C TYR A 45 7.19 -8.55 -13.46
N HIS A 46 7.82 -9.47 -12.72
CA HIS A 46 8.84 -9.10 -11.76
C HIS A 46 10.14 -8.64 -12.44
N SER A 47 10.55 -7.43 -12.08
CA SER A 47 11.85 -6.86 -12.41
C SER A 47 12.66 -6.70 -11.14
N ALA A 48 13.83 -7.34 -11.09
CA ALA A 48 14.77 -7.18 -9.98
C ALA A 48 15.28 -5.72 -9.89
N GLN A 49 15.52 -5.09 -11.05
CA GLN A 49 15.97 -3.70 -11.13
C GLN A 49 14.92 -2.72 -10.61
N ILE A 50 13.66 -2.85 -11.04
CA ILE A 50 12.56 -2.00 -10.53
C ILE A 50 12.35 -2.26 -9.04
N ALA A 51 12.42 -3.53 -8.60
CA ALA A 51 12.28 -3.87 -7.19
C ALA A 51 13.36 -3.19 -6.34
N GLN A 52 14.61 -3.18 -6.80
CA GLN A 52 15.71 -2.49 -6.15
C GLN A 52 15.49 -0.97 -6.11
N LEU A 53 15.19 -0.34 -7.26
CA LEU A 53 14.94 1.11 -7.34
C LEU A 53 13.78 1.53 -6.44
N ARG A 54 12.71 0.72 -6.39
CA ARG A 54 11.58 0.95 -5.49
C ARG A 54 12.00 0.88 -4.02
N SER A 55 12.84 -0.08 -3.65
CA SER A 55 13.39 -0.17 -2.29
C SER A 55 14.26 1.05 -1.94
N GLU A 56 15.12 1.50 -2.86
CA GLU A 56 15.97 2.69 -2.66
C GLU A 56 15.14 3.97 -2.49
N ILE A 57 14.15 4.20 -3.36
CA ILE A 57 13.23 5.34 -3.25
C ILE A 57 12.44 5.26 -1.95
N PHE A 58 11.99 4.07 -1.55
CA PHE A 58 11.27 3.88 -0.30
C PHE A 58 12.14 4.25 0.92
N LEU A 59 13.40 3.81 0.97
CA LEU A 59 14.33 4.15 2.04
C LEU A 59 14.58 5.67 2.12
N LEU A 60 14.81 6.32 0.98
CA LEU A 60 14.96 7.79 0.91
C LEU A 60 13.70 8.52 1.38
N SER A 61 12.51 8.01 1.05
CA SER A 61 11.24 8.56 1.50
C SER A 61 11.10 8.48 3.03
N ILE A 62 11.51 7.36 3.64
CA ILE A 62 11.48 7.18 5.10
C ILE A 62 12.45 8.14 5.80
N GLU A 63 13.64 8.36 5.23
CA GLU A 63 14.59 9.35 5.74
C GLU A 63 14.01 10.78 5.66
N LEU A 64 13.35 11.13 4.55
CA LEU A 64 12.65 12.40 4.41
C LEU A 64 11.54 12.56 5.46
N HIS A 65 10.73 11.51 5.69
CA HIS A 65 9.69 11.52 6.73
C HIS A 65 10.30 11.72 8.12
N GLN A 66 11.40 11.04 8.43
CA GLN A 66 12.12 11.21 9.69
C GLN A 66 12.56 12.66 9.88
N HIS A 67 13.17 13.29 8.88
CA HIS A 67 13.57 14.70 8.96
C HIS A 67 12.38 15.63 9.15
N ALA A 68 11.29 15.41 8.42
CA ALA A 68 10.06 16.21 8.54
C ALA A 68 9.45 16.10 9.95
N ILE A 69 9.42 14.90 10.53
CA ILE A 69 8.96 14.64 11.89
C ILE A 69 9.85 15.34 12.90
N MET A 70 11.18 15.19 12.78
CA MET A 70 12.13 15.78 13.72
C MET A 70 12.11 17.30 13.71
N ALA A 71 11.97 17.92 12.53
CA ALA A 71 11.82 19.37 12.38
C ALA A 71 10.54 19.90 13.06
N ASN A 72 9.51 19.06 13.19
CA ASN A 72 8.20 19.41 13.75
C ASN A 72 7.87 18.63 15.03
N ALA A 73 8.89 18.11 15.75
CA ALA A 73 8.72 17.08 16.78
C ALA A 73 7.69 17.44 17.86
N LYS A 74 7.65 18.71 18.30
CA LYS A 74 6.67 19.18 19.30
C LYS A 74 5.24 19.07 18.78
N HIS A 75 4.98 19.49 17.54
CA HIS A 75 3.65 19.44 16.92
C HIS A 75 3.23 18.00 16.66
N VAL A 76 4.14 17.17 16.12
CA VAL A 76 3.88 15.75 15.87
C VAL A 76 3.54 15.04 17.18
N ARG A 77 4.32 15.25 18.25
CA ARG A 77 4.06 14.65 19.57
C ARG A 77 2.70 15.06 20.13
N ASN A 78 2.36 16.35 20.06
CA ASN A 78 1.06 16.83 20.56
C ASN A 78 -0.11 16.23 19.78
N ASN A 79 0.01 16.16 18.45
CA ASN A 79 -1.00 15.53 17.60
C ASN A 79 -1.14 14.04 17.90
N LEU A 80 -0.04 13.31 18.09
CA LEU A 80 -0.08 11.89 18.43
C LEU A 80 -0.71 11.64 19.80
N ASN A 81 -0.41 12.46 20.81
CA ASN A 81 -1.07 12.36 22.12
C ASN A 81 -2.59 12.54 21.98
N LEU A 82 -3.02 13.60 21.29
CA LEU A 82 -4.45 13.87 21.07
C LEU A 82 -5.12 12.76 20.25
N PHE A 83 -4.41 12.19 19.28
CA PHE A 83 -4.88 11.07 18.48
C PHE A 83 -5.16 9.83 19.34
N PHE A 84 -4.27 9.47 20.26
CA PHE A 84 -4.48 8.34 21.15
C PHE A 84 -5.58 8.59 22.18
N GLU A 85 -5.71 9.81 22.70
CA GLU A 85 -6.82 10.20 23.58
C GLU A 85 -8.17 10.08 22.85
N MET A 86 -8.23 10.54 21.59
CA MET A 86 -9.40 10.42 20.72
C MET A 86 -9.76 8.95 20.46
N LEU A 87 -8.79 8.12 20.05
CA LEU A 87 -9.03 6.69 19.79
C LEU A 87 -9.49 5.92 21.03
N SER A 88 -9.04 6.32 22.22
CA SER A 88 -9.44 5.71 23.49
C SER A 88 -10.82 6.19 23.98
N GLY A 89 -11.42 7.17 23.30
CA GLY A 89 -12.68 7.80 23.71
C GLY A 89 -12.57 8.73 24.92
N TYR A 90 -11.36 9.12 25.33
CA TYR A 90 -11.15 10.03 26.46
C TYR A 90 -11.47 11.49 26.12
N THR A 91 -11.44 11.85 24.84
CA THR A 91 -11.72 13.22 24.39
C THR A 91 -12.49 13.24 23.08
N SER A 92 -13.33 14.26 22.90
CA SER A 92 -14.02 14.52 21.64
C SER A 92 -13.29 15.61 20.87
N VAL A 93 -13.04 15.38 19.58
CA VAL A 93 -12.26 16.25 18.71
C VAL A 93 -13.14 16.71 17.55
N GLN A 94 -13.00 17.98 17.13
CA GLN A 94 -13.72 18.51 15.98
C GLN A 94 -13.30 17.77 14.69
N GLU A 95 -14.26 17.49 13.80
CA GLU A 95 -14.05 16.68 12.59
C GLU A 95 -12.88 17.18 11.70
N ASN A 96 -12.75 18.50 11.56
CA ASN A 96 -11.65 19.14 10.83
C ASN A 96 -10.26 18.84 11.43
N ILE A 97 -10.18 18.63 12.74
CA ILE A 97 -8.94 18.28 13.44
C ILE A 97 -8.67 16.77 13.31
N VAL A 98 -9.72 15.92 13.33
CA VAL A 98 -9.58 14.46 13.18
C VAL A 98 -8.78 14.09 11.94
N SER A 99 -9.07 14.70 10.78
CA SER A 99 -8.33 14.45 9.53
C SER A 99 -6.82 14.77 9.65
N ASN A 100 -6.48 15.87 10.34
CA ASN A 100 -5.09 16.25 10.59
C ASN A 100 -4.37 15.29 11.53
N LEU A 101 -5.08 14.74 12.53
CA LEU A 101 -4.53 13.74 13.44
C LEU A 101 -4.23 12.43 12.72
N TRP A 102 -5.13 11.96 11.87
CA TRP A 102 -4.89 10.80 11.00
C TRP A 102 -3.72 11.04 10.04
N SER A 103 -3.65 12.22 9.43
CA SER A 103 -2.54 12.57 8.53
C SER A 103 -1.20 12.58 9.27
N THR A 104 -1.15 13.11 10.50
CA THR A 104 0.05 13.08 11.34
C THR A 104 0.44 11.67 11.74
N PHE A 105 -0.55 10.84 12.06
CA PHE A 105 -0.34 9.43 12.37
C PHE A 105 0.22 8.67 11.16
N PHE A 106 -0.37 8.82 9.97
CA PHE A 106 0.10 8.17 8.74
C PHE A 106 1.47 8.66 8.25
N LEU A 107 1.88 9.88 8.61
CA LEU A 107 3.25 10.34 8.39
C LEU A 107 4.26 9.49 9.18
N CYS A 108 3.90 9.05 10.39
CA CYS A 108 4.74 8.22 11.26
C CYS A 108 4.57 6.72 11.00
N VAL A 109 3.35 6.28 10.68
CA VAL A 109 2.94 4.89 10.53
C VAL A 109 2.30 4.73 9.14
N PRO A 110 3.07 4.40 8.10
CA PRO A 110 2.60 4.45 6.71
C PRO A 110 1.58 3.36 6.36
N VAL A 111 1.50 2.28 7.15
CA VAL A 111 0.59 1.15 6.92
C VAL A 111 -0.04 0.73 8.24
N VAL A 112 -1.36 0.51 8.22
CA VAL A 112 -2.13 -0.01 9.34
C VAL A 112 -2.89 -1.24 8.89
N SER A 113 -2.74 -2.33 9.64
CA SER A 113 -3.56 -3.53 9.48
C SER A 113 -4.55 -3.63 10.63
N THR A 114 -5.81 -3.94 10.35
CA THR A 114 -6.84 -4.18 11.35
C THR A 114 -7.85 -5.20 10.83
N THR A 115 -8.59 -5.85 11.74
CA THR A 115 -9.67 -6.76 11.35
C THR A 115 -10.92 -6.00 10.96
N LEU A 116 -11.76 -6.57 10.09
CA LEU A 116 -13.01 -5.93 9.66
C LEU A 116 -13.94 -5.61 10.85
N ALA A 117 -13.98 -6.49 11.85
CA ALA A 117 -14.73 -6.29 13.09
C ALA A 117 -14.22 -5.13 13.97
N SER A 118 -12.99 -4.64 13.73
CA SER A 118 -12.37 -3.54 14.47
C SER A 118 -12.31 -2.24 13.69
N VAL A 119 -12.49 -2.27 12.36
CA VAL A 119 -12.54 -1.08 11.50
C VAL A 119 -13.57 -0.06 11.98
N SER A 120 -14.79 -0.50 12.31
CA SER A 120 -15.89 0.39 12.71
C SER A 120 -15.60 1.19 13.98
N ARG A 121 -14.79 0.64 14.89
CA ARG A 121 -14.33 1.32 16.11
C ARG A 121 -13.18 2.28 15.86
N LEU A 122 -12.31 1.99 14.90
CA LEU A 122 -11.16 2.82 14.56
C LEU A 122 -11.58 4.04 13.71
N PHE A 123 -12.60 3.88 12.87
CA PHE A 123 -13.07 4.90 11.94
C PHE A 123 -14.55 5.27 12.22
N PRO A 124 -14.91 5.70 13.45
CA PRO A 124 -16.28 6.05 13.76
C PRO A 124 -16.69 7.31 12.98
N ASN A 125 -17.85 7.27 12.34
CA ASN A 125 -18.49 8.42 11.68
C ASN A 125 -17.68 9.13 10.58
N LYS A 126 -16.74 8.44 9.91
CA LYS A 126 -15.99 9.08 8.83
C LYS A 126 -16.82 9.27 7.57
N GLU A 127 -16.72 10.46 7.01
CA GLU A 127 -17.20 10.75 5.66
C GLU A 127 -16.51 9.83 4.63
N LYS A 128 -17.16 9.65 3.48
CA LYS A 128 -16.60 8.87 2.37
C LYS A 128 -15.25 9.46 1.92
N ASP A 129 -14.39 8.62 1.36
CA ASP A 129 -13.13 9.01 0.68
C ASP A 129 -11.99 9.54 1.56
N GLN A 130 -11.96 9.21 2.86
CA GLN A 130 -10.86 9.61 3.75
C GLN A 130 -9.64 8.68 3.75
N ILE A 131 -9.71 7.49 3.12
CA ILE A 131 -8.61 6.52 3.04
C ILE A 131 -8.18 6.41 1.57
N GLY A 132 -6.94 6.81 1.26
CA GLY A 132 -6.45 6.81 -0.11
C GLY A 132 -6.31 5.41 -0.72
N TRP A 133 -5.84 4.44 0.07
CA TRP A 133 -5.71 3.04 -0.35
C TRP A 133 -6.21 2.12 0.75
N LEU A 134 -7.22 1.30 0.44
CA LEU A 134 -7.78 0.29 1.33
C LEU A 134 -7.60 -1.09 0.69
N LEU A 135 -6.89 -1.97 1.38
CA LEU A 135 -6.75 -3.37 0.99
C LEU A 135 -7.59 -4.20 1.96
N ILE A 136 -8.51 -4.99 1.41
CA ILE A 136 -9.38 -5.89 2.18
C ILE A 136 -8.90 -7.31 1.92
N ASP A 137 -8.33 -7.92 2.94
CA ASP A 137 -8.07 -9.36 2.93
C ASP A 137 -9.37 -10.12 3.23
N GLU A 138 -9.55 -11.29 2.62
CA GLU A 138 -10.76 -12.13 2.77
C GLU A 138 -12.10 -11.43 2.43
N ALA A 139 -12.08 -10.46 1.51
CA ALA A 139 -13.28 -9.70 1.13
C ALA A 139 -14.45 -10.57 0.66
N GLY A 140 -14.18 -11.77 0.12
CA GLY A 140 -15.19 -12.73 -0.33
C GLY A 140 -15.94 -13.44 0.81
N GLN A 141 -15.42 -13.39 2.04
CA GLN A 141 -16.05 -13.99 3.22
C GLN A 141 -16.78 -12.96 4.08
N ALA A 142 -16.59 -11.67 3.81
CA ALA A 142 -17.23 -10.59 4.53
C ALA A 142 -18.68 -10.38 4.02
N THR A 143 -19.64 -10.30 4.94
CA THR A 143 -20.99 -9.83 4.64
C THR A 143 -21.00 -8.32 4.36
N PRO A 144 -21.74 -7.82 3.35
CA PRO A 144 -21.79 -6.39 3.01
C PRO A 144 -22.22 -5.46 4.15
#